data_AF-A0A7V1ESC9-F1
#
_entry.id   AF-A0A7V1ESC9-F1
#
_cell.length_a   1.000
_cell.length_b   1.000
_cell.length_c   1.000
_cell.angle_alpha   90.00
_cell.angle_beta   90.00
_cell.angle_gamma   90.00
#
_symmetry.space_group_name_H-M   'P 1'
#
loop_
_entity.id
_entity.type
_entity.pdbx_description
1 polymer ?
#
loop_
_entity_poly.entity_id
_entity_poly.type
_entity_poly.pdbx_seq_one_letter_code
_entity_poly.pdbx_strand_id
1 'polypeptide(L)' 'PPRGSKVSAQERQKLYRQAIRQLPGNVPVNIILAPLEGDPMAASELWQLAQVSKGSLLSPSRDWP' A
#
# COMPACT_ATOMS: atom_id res chain seq x y z
N PRO A 1 -18.11 -3.69 16.84
CA PRO A 1 -16.81 -4.28 16.44
C PRO A 1 -16.95 -5.17 15.18
N PRO A 2 -16.08 -5.05 14.16
CA PRO A 2 -16.16 -5.90 12.98
C PRO A 2 -15.93 -7.36 13.39
N ARG A 3 -16.89 -8.24 13.05
CA ARG A 3 -16.89 -9.66 13.40
C ARG A 3 -16.21 -10.46 12.29
N GLY A 4 -15.14 -11.17 12.63
CA GLY A 4 -14.75 -12.47 12.07
C GLY A 4 -14.10 -12.58 10.68
N SER A 5 -14.34 -11.68 9.72
CA SER A 5 -13.81 -11.84 8.35
C SER A 5 -13.01 -10.66 7.78
N LYS A 6 -12.79 -9.61 8.58
CA LYS A 6 -12.10 -8.39 8.13
C LYS A 6 -10.85 -8.18 8.97
N VAL A 7 -9.73 -7.93 8.29
CA VAL A 7 -8.46 -7.57 8.93
C VAL A 7 -8.58 -6.21 9.60
N SER A 8 -8.03 -6.08 10.80
CA SER A 8 -7.86 -4.78 11.46
C SER A 8 -6.81 -3.93 10.73
N ALA A 9 -6.80 -2.62 11.01
CA ALA A 9 -5.79 -1.70 10.46
C ALA A 9 -4.35 -2.14 10.82
N GLN A 10 -4.14 -2.60 12.06
CA GLN A 10 -2.84 -3.09 12.53
C GLN A 10 -2.43 -4.39 11.84
N GLU A 11 -3.36 -5.34 11.67
CA GLU A 11 -3.07 -6.58 10.94
C GLU A 11 -2.71 -6.30 9.48
N ARG A 12 -3.40 -5.35 8.84
CA ARG A 12 -3.09 -4.93 7.48
C ARG A 12 -1.67 -4.37 7.35
N GLN A 13 -1.22 -3.51 8.28
CA GLN A 13 0.17 -3.02 8.27
C GLN A 13 1.18 -4.16 8.47
N LYS A 14 0.87 -5.14 9.33
CA LYS A 14 1.72 -6.30 9.53
C LYS A 14 1.85 -7.14 8.26
N LEU A 15 0.74 -7.42 7.59
CA LEU A 15 0.71 -8.14 6.32
C LEU A 15 1.47 -7.39 5.23
N TYR A 16 1.28 -6.07 5.13
CA TYR A 16 1.99 -5.21 4.20
C TYR A 16 3.52 -5.31 4.37
N ARG A 17 4.01 -5.16 5.60
CA ARG A 17 5.45 -5.28 5.91
C ARG A 17 5.99 -6.67 5.62
N GLN A 18 5.21 -7.72 5.87
CA GLN A 18 5.58 -9.10 5.53
C GLN A 18 5.68 -9.29 4.01
N ALA A 19 4.76 -8.72 3.24
CA ALA A 19 4.76 -8.80 1.78
C ALA A 19 5.98 -8.09 1.17
N ILE A 20 6.31 -6.86 1.61
CA ILE A 20 7.48 -6.14 1.08
C ILE A 20 8.78 -6.90 1.29
N ARG A 21 8.94 -7.59 2.43
CA ARG A 21 10.14 -8.39 2.71
C ARG A 21 10.34 -9.56 1.75
N GLN A 22 9.29 -9.99 1.05
CA GLN A 22 9.36 -11.06 0.06
C GLN A 22 9.71 -10.53 -1.34
N LEU A 23 9.72 -9.20 -1.54
CA LEU A 23 10.08 -8.63 -2.82
C LEU A 23 11.58 -8.83 -3.09
N PRO A 24 11.95 -9.18 -4.34
CA PRO A 24 13.35 -9.23 -4.73
C PRO A 24 13.97 -7.84 -4.60
N GLY A 25 15.21 -7.79 -4.09
CA GLY A 25 15.96 -6.54 -4.02
C GLY A 25 16.16 -5.93 -5.40
N ASN A 26 16.28 -4.60 -5.44
CA ASN A 26 16.62 -3.84 -6.67
C ASN A 26 15.56 -3.87 -7.80
N VAL A 27 14.31 -4.28 -7.52
CA VAL A 27 13.20 -4.22 -8.48
C VAL A 27 12.34 -2.99 -8.21
N PRO A 28 12.11 -2.11 -9.21
CA PRO A 28 11.23 -0.95 -9.06
C PRO A 28 9.77 -1.37 -8.91
N VAL A 29 9.07 -0.76 -7.94
CA VAL A 29 7.66 -1.03 -7.67
C VAL A 29 6.82 0.19 -8.07
N ASN A 30 6.04 0.04 -9.14
CA ASN A 30 5.11 1.07 -9.60
C ASN A 30 3.72 0.84 -9.00
N ILE A 31 3.17 1.86 -8.37
CA ILE A 31 1.95 1.77 -7.57
C ILE A 31 0.89 2.70 -8.18
N ILE A 32 -0.28 2.14 -8.46
CA ILE A 32 -1.50 2.90 -8.75
C ILE A 32 -2.35 2.88 -7.49
N LEU A 33 -2.42 4.02 -6.82
CA LEU A 33 -3.14 4.18 -5.56
C LEU A 33 -4.58 4.63 -5.84
N ALA A 34 -5.52 3.70 -5.72
CA ALA A 34 -6.94 4.05 -5.71
C ALA A 34 -7.30 4.89 -4.46
N PRO A 35 -8.37 5.70 -4.50
CA PRO A 35 -8.84 6.44 -3.34
C PRO A 35 -9.00 5.54 -2.11
N LEU A 36 -8.24 5.82 -1.05
CA LEU A 36 -8.28 5.08 0.21
C LEU A 36 -9.21 5.80 1.20
N GLU A 37 -10.19 5.07 1.75
CA GLU A 37 -11.01 5.52 2.87
C GLU A 37 -10.63 4.75 4.15
N GLY A 38 -10.58 5.45 5.28
CA GLY A 38 -10.45 4.82 6.60
C GLY A 38 -9.04 4.44 7.08
N ASP A 39 -7.97 4.72 6.32
CA ASP A 39 -6.59 4.65 6.84
C ASP A 39 -5.62 5.62 6.14
N PRO A 40 -5.30 6.76 6.77
CA PRO A 40 -4.37 7.74 6.20
C PRO A 40 -2.92 7.23 6.16
N MET A 41 -2.53 6.25 6.98
CA MET A 41 -1.15 5.75 7.01
C MET A 41 -0.83 4.84 5.81
N ALA A 42 -1.83 4.16 5.25
CA ALA A 42 -1.63 3.24 4.12
C ALA A 42 -1.06 3.97 2.88
N ALA A 43 -1.48 5.20 2.61
CA ALA A 43 -0.95 5.99 1.50
C ALA A 43 0.54 6.33 1.70
N SER A 44 0.92 6.75 2.91
CA SER A 44 2.31 7.08 3.26
C SER A 44 3.22 5.86 3.16
N GLU A 45 2.74 4.70 3.61
CA GLU A 45 3.49 3.44 3.52
C GLU A 45 3.76 3.02 2.07
N LEU A 46 2.78 3.17 1.18
CA LEU A 46 2.93 2.88 -0.25
C LEU A 46 3.86 3.89 -0.94
N TRP A 47 3.78 5.16 -0.58
CA TRP A 47 4.71 6.17 -1.08
C TRP A 47 6.15 5.86 -0.71
N GLN A 48 6.41 5.46 0.54
CA GLN A 48 7.75 5.03 0.96
C GLN A 48 8.24 3.82 0.16
N LEU A 49 7.38 2.84 -0.14
CA LEU A 49 7.75 1.67 -0.96
C LEU A 49 8.17 2.06 -2.38
N ALA A 50 7.42 2.97 -3.03
CA ALA A 50 7.80 3.48 -4.34
C ALA A 50 9.18 4.15 -4.29
N GLN A 51 9.44 4.98 -3.28
CA GLN A 51 10.72 5.68 -3.12
C GLN A 51 11.90 4.73 -2.90
N VAL A 52 11.78 3.77 -1.97
CA VAL A 52 12.89 2.83 -1.66
C VAL A 52 13.17 1.85 -2.80
N SER A 53 12.15 1.50 -3.58
CA SER A 53 12.30 0.62 -4.75
C SER A 53 12.76 1.37 -6.00
N LYS A 54 12.80 2.71 -5.98
CA LYS A 54 13.01 3.56 -7.17
C LYS A 54 11.91 3.40 -8.23
N GLY A 55 10.69 3.09 -7.78
CA GLY A 55 9.50 3.07 -8.62
C GLY A 55 8.72 4.40 -8.57
N SER A 56 7.50 4.38 -9.10
CA SER A 56 6.60 5.54 -9.14
C SER A 56 5.30 5.30 -8.37
N LEU A 57 4.71 6.35 -7.81
CA LEU A 57 3.35 6.32 -7.27
C LEU A 57 2.45 7.29 -8.05
N LEU A 58 1.33 6.76 -8.56
CA LEU A 58 0.27 7.53 -9.20
C LEU A 58 -1.03 7.36 -8.40
N SER A 59 -1.67 8.45 -7.99
CA SER A 59 -2.99 8.43 -7.35
C SER A 59 -4.01 9.07 -8.28
N PRO A 60 -4.60 8.32 -9.22
CA PRO A 60 -5.53 8.90 -10.18
C PRO A 60 -6.81 9.40 -9.51
N SER A 61 -7.49 10.35 -10.16
CA SER A 61 -8.82 10.79 -9.79
C SER A 61 -9.83 9.63 -9.86
N ARG A 62 -10.97 9.79 -9.16
CA ARG A 62 -12.02 8.77 -9.08
C ARG A 62 -12.59 8.35 -10.45
N ASP A 63 -12.47 9.22 -11.45
CA ASP A 63 -13.00 9.02 -12.80
C ASP A 63 -12.00 8.41 -13.80
N TRP A 64 -10.86 7.88 -13.33
CA TRP A 64 -9.85 7.21 -14.16
C TRP A 64 -10.24 5.74 -14.47
N PRO A 65 -9.94 5.22 -15.68
CA PRO A 65 -9.18 5.85 -16.76
C PRO A 65 -9.90 6.97 -17.50
#